data_AF-A0A1Q7YA24-F1
#
_entry.id   AF-A0A1Q7YA24-F1
#
_cell.length_a   1.000
_cell.length_b   1.000
_cell.length_c   1.000
_cell.angle_alpha   90.00
_cell.angle_beta   90.00
_cell.angle_gamma   90.00
#
_symmetry.space_group_name_H-M   'P 1'
#
loop_
_entity.id
_entity.type
_entity.pdbx_description
1 polymer ?
#
loop_
_entity_poly.entity_id
_entity_poly.type
_entity_poly.pdbx_seq_one_letter_code
_entity_poly.pdbx_strand_id
1 'polypeptide(L)'
;MCPYHSPLIRPTHQTDFFHDRTLMTWEVLDRLAWECGEHHIPVKIGNVEEPLQHPRLVDFIRACRARGVPSVHVTTNGVTLTEQVSSQLLEAGLTSLYVSLDASRPDTYRLVRGYDLEKVEANVRTFLRLRRENGFSCSVMVSFVKNKGVSEEEMAEFRRRWLTELDGVIFYNLAEYEAGNSRFAVINPVAKELMQQVGGRWPCLSPWQEAYILPDGRVYYCCETVSKLAFDNLMSMGSYPKQSLVELWRGPLFNQLRRDLVLNRLEGWPTCKDCGIWMAHATSSEVDNGVRITTNMITEIIQVEPT
;
A
#
# COMPACT_ATOMS: atom_id res chain seq x y z
N MET A 1 15.32 3.08 -0.33
CA MET A 1 15.34 1.61 -0.42
C MET A 1 14.18 1.05 0.33
N CYS A 2 13.50 0.02 -0.21
CA CYS A 2 12.47 -0.71 0.54
C CYS A 2 13.08 -1.07 1.91
N PRO A 3 12.49 -0.61 3.02
CA PRO A 3 13.15 -0.73 4.32
C PRO A 3 13.47 -2.19 4.65
N TYR A 4 12.62 -3.14 4.26
CA TYR A 4 12.80 -4.57 4.53
C TYR A 4 13.93 -5.24 3.74
N HIS A 5 14.39 -4.63 2.65
CA HIS A 5 15.43 -5.18 1.79
C HIS A 5 16.67 -4.29 1.71
N SER A 6 16.70 -3.22 2.52
CA SER A 6 17.82 -2.29 2.59
C SER A 6 19.05 -2.94 3.22
N PRO A 7 20.27 -2.76 2.68
CA PRO A 7 21.49 -3.26 3.32
C PRO A 7 21.73 -2.62 4.69
N LEU A 8 21.07 -1.49 4.99
CA LEU A 8 21.17 -0.80 6.28
C LEU A 8 20.15 -1.32 7.31
N ILE A 9 18.94 -1.68 6.87
CA ILE A 9 17.83 -2.05 7.77
C ILE A 9 17.66 -3.56 7.87
N ARG A 10 17.90 -4.32 6.78
CA ARG A 10 17.81 -5.78 6.81
C ARG A 10 18.65 -6.43 7.93
N PRO A 11 19.87 -5.96 8.26
CA PRO A 11 20.64 -6.51 9.38
C PRO A 11 20.02 -6.29 10.77
N THR A 12 19.01 -5.41 10.90
CA THR A 12 18.32 -5.13 12.17
C THR A 12 17.03 -5.93 12.34
N HIS A 13 16.68 -6.78 11.37
CA HIS A 13 15.55 -7.72 11.50
C HIS A 13 15.75 -8.64 12.69
N GLN A 14 14.66 -8.93 13.41
CA GLN A 14 14.63 -9.79 14.60
C GLN A 14 13.81 -11.07 14.39
N THR A 15 13.20 -11.22 13.21
CA THR A 15 12.43 -12.39 12.81
C THR A 15 12.94 -12.93 11.47
N ASP A 16 12.46 -14.11 11.10
CA ASP A 16 12.73 -14.77 9.81
C ASP A 16 11.68 -14.43 8.73
N PHE A 17 10.80 -13.45 8.95
CA PHE A 17 9.65 -13.20 8.08
C PHE A 17 10.00 -12.99 6.60
N PHE A 18 11.12 -12.32 6.31
CA PHE A 18 11.62 -12.08 4.95
C PHE A 18 12.74 -13.05 4.52
N HIS A 19 13.00 -14.11 5.28
CA HIS A 19 14.04 -15.09 4.97
C HIS A 19 13.63 -15.98 3.79
N ASP A 20 12.43 -16.57 3.89
CA ASP A 20 11.93 -17.55 2.93
C ASP A 20 10.79 -17.01 2.07
N ARG A 21 10.79 -17.43 0.80
CA ARG A 21 9.70 -17.12 -0.12
C ARG A 21 8.49 -18.00 0.18
N THR A 22 7.41 -17.38 0.65
CA THR A 22 6.12 -18.05 0.86
C THR A 22 5.10 -17.56 -0.16
N LEU A 23 4.36 -18.48 -0.77
CA LEU A 23 3.30 -18.18 -1.74
C LEU A 23 1.96 -18.75 -1.23
N MET A 24 0.87 -18.03 -1.46
CA MET A 24 -0.46 -18.60 -1.28
C MET A 24 -0.70 -19.68 -2.34
N THR A 25 -1.33 -20.78 -1.95
CA THR A 25 -1.74 -21.79 -2.92
C THR A 25 -2.90 -21.27 -3.77
N TRP A 26 -3.13 -21.90 -4.93
CA TRP A 26 -4.25 -21.51 -5.79
C TRP A 26 -5.59 -21.68 -5.09
N GLU A 27 -5.76 -22.72 -4.27
CA GLU A 27 -6.98 -22.99 -3.53
C GLU A 27 -7.30 -21.85 -2.55
N VAL A 28 -6.28 -21.29 -1.89
CA VAL A 28 -6.42 -20.13 -1.00
C VAL A 28 -6.77 -18.87 -1.79
N LEU A 29 -6.09 -18.62 -2.91
CA LEU A 29 -6.36 -17.47 -3.78
C LEU A 29 -7.77 -17.52 -4.39
N ASP A 30 -8.19 -18.69 -4.89
CA ASP A 30 -9.51 -18.88 -5.48
C ASP A 30 -10.63 -18.68 -4.45
N ARG A 31 -10.40 -19.16 -3.22
CA ARG A 31 -11.31 -18.91 -2.09
C ARG A 31 -11.37 -17.43 -1.71
N LEU A 32 -10.24 -16.71 -1.70
CA LEU A 32 -10.23 -15.26 -1.47
C LEU A 32 -11.04 -14.54 -2.55
N ALA A 33 -10.84 -14.89 -3.82
CA ALA A 33 -11.59 -14.30 -4.93
C ALA A 33 -13.10 -14.54 -4.78
N TRP A 34 -13.51 -15.72 -4.31
CA TRP A 34 -14.90 -16.05 -4.02
C TRP A 34 -15.47 -15.25 -2.84
N GLU A 35 -14.85 -15.30 -1.67
CA GLU A 35 -15.38 -14.59 -0.49
C GLU A 35 -15.40 -13.06 -0.70
N CYS A 36 -14.38 -12.51 -1.35
CA CYS A 36 -14.36 -11.08 -1.69
C CYS A 36 -15.43 -10.71 -2.73
N GLY A 37 -15.71 -11.59 -3.69
CA GLY A 37 -16.78 -11.41 -4.67
C GLY A 37 -18.16 -11.38 -4.01
N GLU A 38 -18.49 -12.41 -3.23
CA GLU A 38 -19.77 -12.53 -2.51
C GLU A 38 -20.05 -11.33 -1.59
N HIS A 39 -19.00 -10.83 -0.93
CA HIS A 39 -19.13 -9.72 0.02
C HIS A 39 -18.77 -8.35 -0.57
N HIS A 40 -18.52 -8.25 -1.88
CA HIS A 40 -18.15 -7.03 -2.57
C HIS A 40 -16.96 -6.30 -1.90
N ILE A 41 -15.96 -7.07 -1.47
CA ILE A 41 -14.76 -6.57 -0.79
C ILE A 41 -13.69 -6.23 -1.85
N PRO A 42 -13.22 -4.98 -1.94
CA PRO A 42 -12.07 -4.61 -2.75
C PRO A 42 -10.81 -5.40 -2.36
N VAL A 43 -10.01 -5.79 -3.36
CA VAL A 43 -8.74 -6.48 -3.14
C VAL A 43 -7.58 -5.54 -3.46
N LYS A 44 -6.61 -5.44 -2.54
CA LYS A 44 -5.35 -4.74 -2.75
C LYS A 44 -4.20 -5.73 -2.58
N ILE A 45 -3.26 -5.71 -3.51
CA ILE A 45 -2.11 -6.61 -3.56
C ILE A 45 -0.85 -5.75 -3.64
N GLY A 46 0.17 -6.07 -2.85
CA GLY A 46 1.36 -5.25 -2.66
C GLY A 46 1.34 -4.56 -1.29
N ASN A 47 2.51 -4.41 -0.70
CA ASN A 47 2.85 -3.52 0.42
C ASN A 47 4.35 -3.73 0.71
N VAL A 48 4.68 -4.91 1.24
CA VAL A 48 6.04 -5.32 1.64
C VAL A 48 6.64 -6.34 0.67
N GLU A 49 5.80 -6.91 -0.19
CA GLU A 49 6.10 -7.87 -1.24
C GLU A 49 6.15 -7.22 -2.64
N GLU A 50 6.63 -7.99 -3.64
CA GLU A 50 6.53 -7.64 -5.06
C GLU A 50 5.54 -8.58 -5.77
N PRO A 51 4.29 -8.14 -6.04
CA PRO A 51 3.24 -8.99 -6.58
C PRO A 51 3.57 -9.61 -7.93
N LEU A 52 4.31 -8.90 -8.80
CA LEU A 52 4.61 -9.39 -10.15
C LEU A 52 5.50 -10.65 -10.15
N GLN A 53 6.10 -11.01 -9.00
CA GLN A 53 6.83 -12.25 -8.84
C GLN A 53 5.91 -13.47 -8.60
N HIS A 54 4.63 -13.28 -8.30
CA HIS A 54 3.71 -14.38 -8.05
C HIS A 54 3.23 -15.01 -9.37
N PRO A 55 3.47 -16.32 -9.61
CA PRO A 55 3.20 -16.95 -10.91
C PRO A 55 1.71 -17.00 -11.27
N ARG A 56 0.83 -16.85 -10.28
CA ARG A 56 -0.64 -16.87 -10.44
C ARG A 56 -1.30 -15.50 -10.22
N LEU A 57 -0.54 -14.39 -10.21
CA LEU A 57 -1.12 -13.06 -9.97
C LEU A 57 -2.23 -12.74 -10.99
N VAL A 58 -1.95 -12.92 -12.28
CA VAL A 58 -2.89 -12.64 -13.37
C VAL A 58 -4.15 -13.49 -13.23
N ASP A 59 -4.00 -14.77 -12.91
CA ASP A 59 -5.14 -15.68 -12.69
C ASP A 59 -5.99 -15.27 -11.49
N PHE A 60 -5.35 -14.82 -10.41
CA PHE A 60 -6.04 -14.33 -9.23
C PHE A 60 -6.83 -13.05 -9.53
N ILE A 61 -6.25 -12.09 -10.26
CA ILE A 61 -6.96 -10.87 -10.69
C ILE A 61 -8.18 -11.27 -11.54
N ARG A 62 -8.00 -12.15 -12.53
CA ARG A 62 -9.08 -12.65 -13.39
C ARG A 62 -10.18 -13.33 -12.58
N ALA A 63 -9.81 -14.18 -11.62
CA ALA A 63 -10.72 -14.86 -10.72
C ALA A 63 -11.52 -13.88 -9.84
N CYS A 64 -10.87 -12.86 -9.28
CA CYS A 64 -11.54 -11.79 -8.53
C CYS A 64 -12.59 -11.08 -9.39
N ARG A 65 -12.21 -10.65 -10.59
CA ARG A 65 -13.11 -9.93 -11.50
C ARG A 65 -14.29 -10.78 -11.96
N ALA A 66 -14.05 -12.04 -12.32
CA ALA A 66 -15.09 -13.00 -12.72
C ALA A 66 -16.12 -13.27 -11.61
N ARG A 67 -15.75 -13.07 -10.34
CA ARG A 67 -16.59 -13.28 -9.16
C ARG A 67 -17.23 -12.01 -8.61
N GLY A 68 -17.08 -10.88 -9.31
CA GLY A 68 -17.73 -9.62 -8.92
C GLY A 68 -16.97 -8.80 -7.88
N VAL A 69 -15.69 -9.09 -7.61
CA VAL A 69 -14.86 -8.21 -6.77
C VAL A 69 -14.84 -6.80 -7.38
N PRO A 70 -15.27 -5.75 -6.65
CA PRO A 70 -15.56 -4.45 -7.24
C PRO A 70 -14.32 -3.73 -7.76
N SER A 71 -13.17 -3.92 -7.10
CA SER A 71 -11.88 -3.41 -7.55
C SER A 71 -10.72 -4.30 -7.11
N VAL A 72 -9.71 -4.39 -7.97
CA VAL A 72 -8.47 -5.11 -7.75
C VAL A 72 -7.30 -4.17 -8.03
N HIS A 73 -6.53 -3.89 -6.99
CA HIS A 73 -5.41 -2.96 -7.02
C HIS A 73 -4.08 -3.71 -6.88
N VAL A 74 -3.06 -3.26 -7.62
CA VAL A 74 -1.67 -3.73 -7.48
C VAL A 74 -0.74 -2.56 -7.22
N THR A 75 0.11 -2.67 -6.22
CA THR A 75 1.33 -1.85 -6.07
C THR A 75 2.55 -2.67 -6.45
N THR A 76 3.44 -2.14 -7.30
CA THR A 76 4.65 -2.82 -7.78
C THR A 76 5.83 -1.86 -7.88
N ASN A 77 7.06 -2.38 -7.84
CA ASN A 77 8.26 -1.64 -8.20
C ASN A 77 8.41 -1.40 -9.72
N GLY A 78 7.61 -2.07 -10.55
CA GLY A 78 7.56 -1.86 -12.01
C GLY A 78 8.72 -2.48 -12.80
N VAL A 79 9.69 -3.12 -12.15
CA VAL A 79 10.88 -3.70 -12.83
C VAL A 79 10.50 -4.79 -13.82
N THR A 80 9.51 -5.63 -13.47
CA THR A 80 9.05 -6.76 -14.30
C THR A 80 7.71 -6.48 -14.98
N LEU A 81 7.29 -5.21 -15.05
CA LEU A 81 6.08 -4.77 -15.75
C LEU A 81 6.33 -4.70 -17.28
N THR A 82 6.66 -5.84 -17.87
CA THR A 82 6.91 -5.94 -19.32
C THR A 82 5.63 -5.70 -20.12
N GLU A 83 5.74 -5.52 -21.44
CA GLU A 83 4.57 -5.43 -22.33
C GLU A 83 3.61 -6.62 -22.17
N GLN A 84 4.16 -7.84 -22.13
CA GLN A 84 3.38 -9.06 -21.92
C GLN A 84 2.64 -9.05 -20.58
N VAL A 85 3.34 -8.74 -19.48
CA VAL A 85 2.72 -8.68 -18.15
C VAL A 85 1.67 -7.57 -18.10
N SER A 86 1.94 -6.43 -18.70
CA SER A 86 1.03 -5.29 -18.77
C SER A 86 -0.28 -5.65 -19.48
N SER A 87 -0.22 -6.27 -20.67
CA SER A 87 -1.42 -6.72 -21.39
C SER A 87 -2.19 -7.76 -20.58
N GLN A 88 -1.51 -8.75 -19.99
CA GLN A 88 -2.14 -9.77 -19.16
C GLN A 88 -2.88 -9.20 -17.94
N LEU A 89 -2.30 -8.22 -17.25
CA LEU A 89 -2.92 -7.55 -16.10
C LEU A 89 -4.17 -6.76 -16.52
N LEU A 90 -4.08 -6.00 -17.61
CA LEU A 90 -5.19 -5.21 -18.14
C LEU A 90 -6.34 -6.12 -18.59
N GLU A 91 -6.06 -7.17 -19.35
CA GLU A 91 -7.03 -8.16 -19.83
C GLU A 91 -7.66 -8.97 -18.69
N ALA A 92 -6.92 -9.22 -17.60
CA ALA A 92 -7.48 -9.84 -16.40
C ALA A 92 -8.47 -8.93 -15.64
N GLY A 93 -8.54 -7.64 -16.01
CA GLY A 93 -9.43 -6.66 -15.42
C GLY A 93 -8.87 -5.97 -14.17
N LEU A 94 -7.54 -5.76 -14.12
CA LEU A 94 -6.92 -4.91 -13.10
C LEU A 94 -7.58 -3.53 -13.11
N THR A 95 -7.98 -3.03 -11.94
CA THR A 95 -8.70 -1.75 -11.85
C THR A 95 -7.80 -0.58 -11.51
N SER A 96 -6.71 -0.82 -10.77
CA SER A 96 -5.72 0.22 -10.52
C SER A 96 -4.31 -0.32 -10.28
N LEU A 97 -3.32 0.47 -10.69
CA LEU A 97 -1.90 0.14 -10.61
C LEU A 97 -1.13 1.32 -10.02
N TYR A 98 -0.41 1.08 -8.92
CA TYR A 98 0.60 2.01 -8.42
C TYR A 98 2.01 1.48 -8.72
N VAL A 99 2.86 2.32 -9.30
CA VAL A 99 4.26 1.99 -9.55
C VAL A 99 5.17 2.84 -8.68
N SER A 100 5.94 2.20 -7.82
CA SER A 100 6.77 2.91 -6.83
C SER A 100 8.14 3.28 -7.39
N LEU A 101 8.31 4.56 -7.72
CA LEU A 101 9.53 5.10 -8.33
C LEU A 101 10.49 5.69 -7.29
N ASP A 102 10.02 6.55 -6.38
CA ASP A 102 10.82 7.22 -5.33
C ASP A 102 11.99 8.10 -5.80
N ALA A 103 12.07 8.41 -7.09
CA ALA A 103 13.07 9.32 -7.63
C ALA A 103 12.65 9.85 -9.01
N SER A 104 13.20 11.00 -9.39
CA SER A 104 13.13 11.56 -10.75
C SER A 104 14.46 11.53 -11.47
N ARG A 105 15.57 11.36 -10.73
CA ARG A 105 16.93 11.38 -11.27
C ARG A 105 17.54 9.98 -11.21
N PRO A 106 18.30 9.54 -12.23
CA PRO A 106 18.89 8.20 -12.27
C PRO A 106 19.77 7.87 -11.05
N ASP A 107 20.58 8.83 -10.58
CA ASP A 107 21.46 8.62 -9.42
C ASP A 107 20.66 8.43 -8.12
N THR A 108 19.65 9.27 -7.89
CA THR A 108 18.72 9.13 -6.75
C THR A 108 18.00 7.79 -6.83
N TYR A 109 17.50 7.40 -8.00
CA TYR A 109 16.82 6.11 -8.18
C TYR A 109 17.76 4.93 -7.94
N ARG A 110 19.00 4.99 -8.43
CA ARG A 110 19.98 3.92 -8.22
C ARG A 110 20.35 3.79 -6.75
N LEU A 111 20.48 4.90 -6.02
CA LEU A 111 20.72 4.89 -4.58
C LEU A 111 19.51 4.34 -3.81
N VAL A 112 18.30 4.78 -4.16
CA VAL A 112 17.07 4.44 -3.43
C VAL A 112 16.56 3.06 -3.81
N ARG A 113 16.48 2.69 -5.07
CA ARG A 113 15.85 1.46 -5.57
C ARG A 113 16.85 0.41 -6.08
N GLY A 114 18.10 0.79 -6.36
CA GLY A 114 19.13 -0.16 -6.80
C GLY A 114 19.01 -0.61 -8.27
N TYR A 115 18.12 0.00 -9.04
CA TYR A 115 17.84 -0.38 -10.43
C TYR A 115 18.00 0.80 -11.40
N ASP A 116 17.63 0.60 -12.65
CA ASP A 116 17.68 1.59 -13.74
C ASP A 116 16.32 2.30 -13.85
N LEU A 117 16.31 3.62 -13.63
CA LEU A 117 15.09 4.43 -13.67
C LEU A 117 14.45 4.40 -15.05
N GLU A 118 15.24 4.63 -16.11
CA GLU A 118 14.75 4.77 -17.48
C GLU A 118 14.00 3.52 -17.94
N LYS A 119 14.50 2.33 -17.57
CA LYS A 119 13.82 1.07 -17.86
C LYS A 119 12.45 0.98 -17.19
N VAL A 120 12.34 1.39 -15.92
CA VAL A 120 11.06 1.33 -15.21
C VAL A 120 10.10 2.40 -15.73
N GLU A 121 10.58 3.60 -16.06
CA GLU A 121 9.73 4.60 -16.72
C GLU A 121 9.22 4.12 -18.08
N ALA A 122 10.06 3.44 -18.87
CA ALA A 122 9.66 2.84 -20.15
C ALA A 122 8.59 1.74 -19.97
N ASN A 123 8.69 0.92 -18.92
CA ASN A 123 7.66 -0.05 -18.56
C ASN A 123 6.32 0.63 -18.22
N VAL A 124 6.35 1.70 -17.41
CA VAL A 124 5.14 2.48 -17.08
C VAL A 124 4.49 3.06 -18.34
N ARG A 125 5.27 3.69 -19.22
CA ARG A 125 4.76 4.25 -20.48
C ARG A 125 4.20 3.17 -21.42
N THR A 126 4.80 1.98 -21.43
CA THR A 126 4.28 0.82 -22.17
C THR A 126 2.91 0.39 -21.63
N PHE A 127 2.76 0.29 -20.31
CA PHE A 127 1.46 0.00 -19.69
C PHE A 127 0.40 1.04 -20.06
N LEU A 128 0.73 2.34 -20.02
CA LEU A 128 -0.17 3.42 -20.39
C LEU A 128 -0.57 3.40 -21.87
N ARG A 129 0.37 3.10 -22.75
CA ARG A 129 0.10 2.90 -24.18
C ARG A 129 -0.93 1.79 -24.37
N LEU A 130 -0.69 0.60 -23.82
CA LEU A 130 -1.60 -0.55 -23.93
C LEU A 130 -2.98 -0.24 -23.33
N ARG A 131 -3.02 0.43 -22.18
CA ARG A 131 -4.27 0.89 -21.56
C ARG A 131 -5.09 1.72 -22.53
N ARG A 132 -4.48 2.73 -23.16
CA ARG A 132 -5.15 3.66 -24.10
C ARG A 132 -5.58 2.96 -25.39
N GLU A 133 -4.67 2.20 -26.02
CA GLU A 133 -4.92 1.52 -27.30
C GLU A 133 -6.09 0.54 -27.23
N ASN A 134 -6.30 -0.08 -26.06
CA ASN A 134 -7.34 -1.08 -25.86
C ASN A 134 -8.55 -0.57 -25.05
N GLY A 135 -8.58 0.72 -24.70
CA GLY A 135 -9.72 1.34 -24.01
C GLY A 135 -9.96 0.84 -22.57
N PHE A 136 -8.91 0.41 -21.86
CA PHE A 136 -9.05 -0.03 -20.47
C PHE A 136 -9.18 1.15 -19.50
N SER A 137 -10.04 1.03 -18.50
CA SER A 137 -10.28 2.05 -17.47
C SER A 137 -9.38 1.92 -16.22
N CYS A 138 -8.29 1.15 -16.31
CA CYS A 138 -7.39 0.93 -15.17
C CYS A 138 -6.73 2.24 -14.74
N SER A 139 -6.95 2.67 -13.50
CA SER A 139 -6.30 3.87 -12.97
C SER A 139 -4.81 3.61 -12.70
N VAL A 140 -3.93 4.51 -13.10
CA VAL A 140 -2.48 4.36 -12.95
C VAL A 140 -1.91 5.59 -12.25
N MET A 141 -1.14 5.35 -11.19
CA MET A 141 -0.38 6.38 -10.50
C MET A 141 1.05 5.92 -10.27
N VAL A 142 1.95 6.88 -10.06
CA VAL A 142 3.31 6.61 -9.59
C VAL A 142 3.49 7.20 -8.20
N SER A 143 4.32 6.55 -7.40
CA SER A 143 4.60 7.02 -6.04
C SER A 143 6.05 7.43 -5.81
N PHE A 144 6.21 8.34 -4.84
CA PHE A 144 7.48 8.89 -4.42
C PHE A 144 7.55 9.00 -2.89
N VAL A 145 8.48 8.28 -2.25
CA VAL A 145 8.80 8.49 -0.83
C VAL A 145 9.77 9.67 -0.67
N LYS A 146 9.42 10.65 0.18
CA LYS A 146 10.23 11.84 0.49
C LYS A 146 11.48 11.50 1.33
N ASN A 147 12.38 10.70 0.76
CA ASN A 147 13.59 10.20 1.44
C ASN A 147 14.54 11.33 1.88
N LYS A 148 15.34 11.08 2.93
CA LYS A 148 16.40 12.02 3.35
C LYS A 148 17.37 12.28 2.20
N GLY A 149 17.65 13.55 1.94
CA GLY A 149 18.58 13.98 0.89
C GLY A 149 17.96 14.18 -0.49
N VAL A 150 16.67 13.88 -0.68
CA VAL A 150 15.93 14.29 -1.88
C VAL A 150 15.57 15.76 -1.77
N SER A 151 15.80 16.55 -2.83
CA SER A 151 15.45 17.96 -2.87
C SER A 151 13.98 18.19 -3.25
N GLU A 152 13.41 19.31 -2.81
CA GLU A 152 12.10 19.81 -3.28
C GLU A 152 12.05 19.97 -4.80
N GLU A 153 13.17 20.32 -5.42
CA GLU A 153 13.31 20.41 -6.88
C GLU A 153 13.06 19.05 -7.55
N GLU A 154 13.65 17.96 -7.05
CA GLU A 154 13.47 16.62 -7.63
C GLU A 154 12.02 16.13 -7.48
N MET A 155 11.35 16.46 -6.36
CA MET A 155 9.92 16.18 -6.19
C MET A 155 9.06 16.99 -7.15
N ALA A 156 9.40 18.26 -7.38
CA ALA A 156 8.71 19.10 -8.36
C ALA A 156 8.93 18.58 -9.80
N GLU A 157 10.13 18.11 -10.12
CA GLU A 157 10.42 17.39 -11.38
C GLU A 157 9.55 16.15 -11.52
N PHE A 158 9.42 15.35 -10.45
CA PHE A 158 8.60 14.14 -10.43
C PHE A 158 7.16 14.45 -10.79
N ARG A 159 6.58 15.42 -10.09
CA ARG A 159 5.20 15.87 -10.30
C ARG A 159 5.00 16.35 -11.73
N ARG A 160 5.88 17.24 -12.23
CA ARG A 160 5.75 17.79 -13.60
C ARG A 160 5.86 16.71 -14.67
N ARG A 161 6.73 15.72 -14.49
CA ARG A 161 6.94 14.64 -15.45
C ARG A 161 5.72 13.75 -15.59
N TRP A 162 5.13 13.36 -14.46
CA TRP A 162 4.18 12.27 -14.41
C TRP A 162 2.71 12.72 -14.42
N LEU A 163 2.40 13.88 -13.88
CA LEU A 163 1.01 14.36 -13.78
C LEU A 163 0.37 14.65 -15.16
N THR A 164 1.17 14.82 -16.21
CA THR A 164 0.67 15.01 -17.59
C THR A 164 0.40 13.69 -18.32
N GLU A 165 0.94 12.58 -17.83
CA GLU A 165 0.82 11.25 -18.47
C GLU A 165 -0.13 10.31 -17.70
N LEU A 166 -0.28 10.52 -16.38
CA LEU A 166 -0.95 9.61 -15.45
C LEU A 166 -2.20 10.23 -14.81
N ASP A 167 -3.00 9.38 -14.16
CA ASP A 167 -4.20 9.84 -13.47
C ASP A 167 -3.85 10.48 -12.11
N GLY A 168 -2.63 10.30 -11.62
CA GLY A 168 -2.14 10.97 -10.43
C GLY A 168 -0.73 10.60 -10.02
N VAL A 169 -0.21 11.34 -9.04
CA VAL A 169 1.06 11.08 -8.36
C VAL A 169 0.84 11.05 -6.86
N ILE A 170 1.58 10.19 -6.16
CA ILE A 170 1.47 10.02 -4.71
C ILE A 170 2.81 10.33 -4.07
N PHE A 171 2.85 11.29 -3.17
CA PHE A 171 4.02 11.52 -2.32
C PHE A 171 3.79 10.92 -0.93
N TYR A 172 4.68 10.02 -0.51
CA TYR A 172 4.68 9.44 0.82
C TYR A 172 5.63 10.20 1.73
N ASN A 173 5.15 10.63 2.90
CA ASN A 173 6.00 11.17 3.94
C ASN A 173 6.92 10.06 4.47
N LEU A 174 8.18 10.41 4.71
CA LEU A 174 9.14 9.46 5.23
C LEU A 174 8.76 9.05 6.66
N ALA A 175 8.55 7.75 6.84
CA ALA A 175 8.57 7.13 8.14
C ALA A 175 10.03 6.84 8.54
N GLU A 176 10.41 7.30 9.71
CA GLU A 176 11.59 6.85 10.43
C GLU A 176 11.22 5.62 11.24
N TYR A 177 12.03 4.57 11.14
CA TYR A 177 11.84 3.36 11.92
C TYR A 177 12.68 3.44 13.19
N GLU A 178 12.04 3.62 14.33
CA GLU A 178 12.70 3.61 15.64
C GLU A 178 12.06 2.54 16.53
N ALA A 179 12.89 1.63 17.05
CA ALA A 179 12.47 0.52 17.90
C ALA A 179 11.30 -0.30 17.32
N GLY A 180 11.28 -0.50 16.00
CA GLY A 180 10.23 -1.26 15.31
C GLY A 180 8.88 -0.52 15.20
N ASN A 181 8.83 0.81 15.31
CA ASN A 181 7.62 1.59 15.01
C ASN A 181 7.88 2.55 13.85
N SER A 182 6.90 2.71 12.95
CA SER A 182 6.89 3.80 11.97
C SER A 182 6.56 5.11 12.68
N ARG A 183 7.53 6.03 12.73
CA ARG A 183 7.36 7.40 13.20
C ARG A 183 7.47 8.34 12.02
N PHE A 184 6.46 9.16 11.77
CA PHE A 184 6.62 10.22 10.78
C PHE A 184 7.53 11.29 11.37
N ALA A 185 8.59 11.64 10.63
CA ALA A 185 9.54 12.67 11.06
C ALA A 185 8.85 14.03 11.29
N VAL A 186 7.73 14.27 10.59
CA VAL A 186 6.93 15.48 10.69
C VAL A 186 5.45 15.11 10.78
N ILE A 187 4.75 15.70 11.76
CA ILE A 187 3.28 15.63 11.83
C ILE A 187 2.71 16.65 10.84
N ASN A 188 1.89 16.18 9.90
CA ASN A 188 1.22 17.02 8.92
C ASN A 188 0.32 18.06 9.62
N PRO A 189 0.28 19.33 9.13
CA PRO A 189 -0.58 20.38 9.70
C PRO A 189 -2.04 19.95 9.92
N VAL A 190 -2.61 19.16 9.00
CA VAL A 190 -4.00 18.68 9.07
C VAL A 190 -4.25 17.87 10.35
N ALA A 191 -3.37 16.93 10.65
CA ALA A 191 -3.50 16.13 11.86
C ALA A 191 -3.12 16.93 13.12
N LYS A 192 -2.14 17.84 13.01
CA LYS A 192 -1.73 18.70 14.13
C LYS A 192 -2.89 19.58 14.60
N GLU A 193 -3.61 20.19 13.66
CA GLU A 193 -4.78 21.02 13.95
C GLU A 193 -5.89 20.19 14.64
N LEU A 194 -6.24 19.03 14.08
CA LEU A 194 -7.26 18.17 14.68
C LEU A 194 -6.85 17.69 16.07
N MET A 195 -5.58 17.36 16.28
CA MET A 195 -5.06 16.96 17.59
C MET A 195 -5.16 18.09 18.62
N GLN A 196 -4.94 19.34 18.21
CA GLN A 196 -5.14 20.51 19.08
C GLN A 196 -6.62 20.73 19.41
N GLN A 197 -7.52 20.51 18.46
CA GLN A 197 -8.97 20.67 18.66
C GLN A 197 -9.57 19.59 19.57
N VAL A 198 -9.19 18.32 19.34
CA VAL A 198 -9.72 17.16 20.09
C VAL A 198 -9.02 17.00 21.45
N GLY A 199 -7.81 17.55 21.61
CA GLY A 199 -7.05 17.47 22.85
C GLY A 199 -6.47 16.09 23.15
N GLY A 200 -6.33 15.23 22.14
CA GLY A 200 -5.81 13.87 22.33
C GLY A 200 -5.92 12.96 21.11
N ARG A 201 -5.68 11.67 21.36
CA ARG A 201 -5.76 10.60 20.36
C ARG A 201 -7.21 10.23 20.06
N TRP A 202 -7.59 10.22 18.80
CA TRP A 202 -8.89 9.69 18.34
C TRP A 202 -8.76 8.23 17.87
N PRO A 203 -9.90 7.49 17.78
CA PRO A 203 -9.89 6.10 17.35
C PRO A 203 -9.33 5.94 15.93
N CYS A 204 -8.37 5.03 15.76
CA CYS A 204 -7.86 4.63 14.45
C CYS A 204 -8.96 3.90 13.67
N LEU A 205 -9.23 4.24 12.41
CA LEU A 205 -10.28 3.61 11.60
C LEU A 205 -9.78 2.39 10.82
N SER A 206 -8.46 2.12 10.79
CA SER A 206 -7.90 1.02 9.98
C SER A 206 -8.59 -0.34 10.25
N PRO A 207 -8.87 -0.76 11.50
CA PRO A 207 -9.54 -2.04 11.76
C PRO A 207 -11.04 -2.11 11.37
N TRP A 208 -11.60 -1.02 10.84
CA TRP A 208 -12.93 -0.97 10.23
C TRP A 208 -12.87 -0.87 8.70
N GLN A 209 -11.68 -0.66 8.12
CA GLN A 209 -11.50 -0.38 6.69
C GLN A 209 -10.71 -1.47 5.98
N GLU A 210 -9.81 -2.17 6.69
CA GLU A 210 -8.89 -3.11 6.06
C GLU A 210 -8.51 -4.28 6.99
N ALA A 211 -8.10 -5.38 6.34
CA ALA A 211 -7.42 -6.51 6.95
C ALA A 211 -6.34 -7.00 5.97
N TYR A 212 -5.24 -7.52 6.52
CA TYR A 212 -4.14 -8.06 5.75
C TYR A 212 -4.11 -9.58 5.92
N ILE A 213 -4.12 -10.31 4.80
CA ILE A 213 -4.01 -11.76 4.78
C ILE A 213 -2.64 -12.11 4.21
N LEU A 214 -1.80 -12.76 5.00
CA LEU A 214 -0.45 -13.14 4.60
C LEU A 214 -0.42 -14.50 3.88
N PRO A 215 0.65 -14.80 3.11
CA PRO A 215 0.76 -16.06 2.39
C PRO A 215 0.66 -17.34 3.23
N ASP A 216 1.05 -17.26 4.51
CA ASP A 216 0.94 -18.36 5.48
C ASP A 216 -0.42 -18.43 6.20
N GLY A 217 -1.36 -17.58 5.80
CA GLY A 217 -2.70 -17.53 6.35
C GLY A 217 -2.86 -16.67 7.60
N ARG A 218 -1.79 -16.07 8.15
CA ARG A 218 -1.91 -15.13 9.26
C ARG A 218 -2.67 -13.88 8.83
N VAL A 219 -3.51 -13.39 9.73
CA VAL A 219 -4.34 -12.19 9.55
C VAL A 219 -3.85 -11.05 10.44
N TYR A 220 -3.80 -9.84 9.89
CA TYR A 220 -3.40 -8.61 10.54
C TYR A 220 -4.36 -7.45 10.20
N TYR A 221 -4.25 -6.31 10.88
CA TYR A 221 -5.34 -5.31 10.93
C TYR A 221 -4.95 -3.89 10.49
N CYS A 222 -3.69 -3.64 10.16
CA CYS A 222 -3.25 -2.38 9.53
C CYS A 222 -1.87 -2.49 8.90
N CYS A 223 -1.48 -1.50 8.09
CA CYS A 223 -0.16 -1.43 7.50
C CYS A 223 0.98 -1.52 8.53
N GLU A 224 0.84 -0.90 9.71
CA GLU A 224 1.86 -0.95 10.76
C GLU A 224 2.12 -2.37 11.27
N THR A 225 1.08 -3.19 11.42
CA THR A 225 1.29 -4.58 11.83
C THR A 225 2.09 -5.38 10.81
N VAL A 226 1.91 -5.12 9.51
CA VAL A 226 2.70 -5.80 8.46
C VAL A 226 4.13 -5.29 8.44
N SER A 227 4.33 -3.99 8.60
CA SER A 227 5.66 -3.37 8.66
C SER A 227 6.52 -3.87 9.82
N LYS A 228 5.90 -4.31 10.90
CA LYS A 228 6.59 -4.80 12.09
C LYS A 228 6.98 -6.27 12.04
N LEU A 229 6.51 -7.04 11.06
CA LEU A 229 6.76 -8.48 11.01
C LEU A 229 8.24 -8.83 10.87
N ALA A 230 9.08 -7.93 10.35
CA ALA A 230 10.55 -8.07 10.33
C ALA A 230 11.21 -7.93 11.72
N PHE A 231 10.53 -7.29 12.67
CA PHE A 231 11.12 -6.80 13.91
C PHE A 231 10.45 -7.36 15.16
N ASP A 232 9.23 -7.90 15.03
CA ASP A 232 8.44 -8.38 16.17
C ASP A 232 7.56 -9.57 15.77
N ASN A 233 7.41 -10.51 16.70
CA ASN A 233 6.54 -11.67 16.55
C ASN A 233 5.11 -11.31 16.97
N LEU A 234 4.42 -10.58 16.09
CA LEU A 234 3.08 -10.11 16.36
C LEU A 234 2.04 -11.24 16.34
N MET A 235 1.17 -11.23 17.35
CA MET A 235 0.00 -12.11 17.41
C MET A 235 -0.90 -11.86 16.18
N SER A 236 -1.29 -12.94 15.53
CA SER A 236 -2.24 -12.90 14.42
C SER A 236 -3.69 -12.76 14.91
N MET A 237 -4.51 -12.07 14.15
CA MET A 237 -5.95 -11.90 14.40
C MET A 237 -6.78 -13.16 14.08
N GLY A 238 -6.15 -14.17 13.48
CA GLY A 238 -6.77 -15.43 13.13
C GLY A 238 -6.03 -16.13 12.00
N SER A 239 -6.60 -17.22 11.49
CA SER A 239 -5.96 -18.03 10.45
C SER A 239 -6.90 -18.24 9.27
N TYR A 240 -6.55 -17.65 8.13
CA TYR A 240 -7.18 -17.94 6.85
C TYR A 240 -6.45 -19.11 6.17
N PRO A 241 -7.12 -20.06 5.50
CA PRO A 241 -8.57 -20.18 5.28
C PRO A 241 -9.30 -21.03 6.35
N LYS A 242 -8.70 -21.25 7.54
CA LYS A 242 -9.39 -22.00 8.63
C LYS A 242 -10.64 -21.28 9.12
N GLN A 243 -10.63 -19.95 9.03
CA GLN A 243 -11.76 -19.05 9.26
C GLN A 243 -12.05 -18.30 7.95
N SER A 244 -13.33 -18.07 7.64
CA SER A 244 -13.76 -17.16 6.58
C SER A 244 -13.42 -15.70 6.89
N LEU A 245 -13.40 -14.84 5.87
CA LEU A 245 -13.20 -13.40 6.02
C LEU A 245 -14.24 -12.78 6.97
N VAL A 246 -15.50 -13.23 6.92
CA VAL A 246 -16.56 -12.74 7.80
C VAL A 246 -16.36 -13.18 9.24
N GLU A 247 -15.98 -14.44 9.48
CA GLU A 247 -15.67 -14.94 10.83
C GLU A 247 -14.47 -14.22 11.45
N LEU A 248 -13.42 -13.96 10.66
CA LEU A 248 -12.27 -13.17 11.08
C LEU A 248 -12.69 -11.75 11.42
N TRP A 249 -13.37 -11.07 10.50
CA TRP A 249 -13.76 -9.67 10.63
C TRP A 249 -14.72 -9.41 11.80
N ARG A 250 -15.63 -10.34 12.07
CA ARG A 250 -16.59 -10.27 13.19
C ARG A 250 -16.11 -11.01 14.44
N GLY A 251 -14.89 -11.55 14.40
CA GLY A 251 -14.32 -12.37 15.46
C GLY A 251 -13.97 -11.58 16.72
N PRO A 252 -13.72 -12.29 17.84
CA PRO A 252 -13.48 -11.66 19.13
C PRO A 252 -12.27 -10.72 19.15
N LEU A 253 -11.17 -11.05 18.44
CA LEU A 253 -9.96 -10.22 18.41
C LEU A 253 -10.20 -8.87 17.70
N PHE A 254 -10.87 -8.87 16.54
CA PHE A 254 -11.22 -7.62 15.85
C PHE A 254 -12.21 -6.78 16.67
N ASN A 255 -13.21 -7.41 17.29
CA ASN A 255 -14.17 -6.68 18.15
C ASN A 255 -13.50 -6.09 19.39
N GLN A 256 -12.57 -6.82 20.00
CA GLN A 256 -11.78 -6.33 21.14
C GLN A 256 -10.90 -5.14 20.72
N LEU A 257 -10.14 -5.28 19.62
CA LEU A 257 -9.32 -4.19 19.09
C LEU A 257 -10.14 -2.93 18.83
N ARG A 258 -11.29 -3.07 18.15
CA ARG A 258 -12.19 -1.95 17.87
C ARG A 258 -12.70 -1.28 19.14
N ARG A 259 -13.10 -2.06 20.14
CA ARG A 259 -13.53 -1.54 21.45
C ARG A 259 -12.41 -0.78 22.15
N ASP A 260 -11.22 -1.37 22.19
CA ASP A 260 -10.06 -0.81 22.86
C ASP A 260 -9.56 0.47 22.18
N LEU A 261 -9.64 0.56 20.84
CA LEU A 261 -9.37 1.79 20.09
C LEU A 261 -10.37 2.91 20.40
N VAL A 262 -11.67 2.60 20.49
CA VAL A 262 -12.70 3.60 20.86
C VAL A 262 -12.46 4.12 22.28
N LEU A 263 -12.04 3.25 23.19
CA LEU A 263 -11.80 3.59 24.59
C LEU A 263 -10.37 4.10 24.87
N ASN A 264 -9.51 4.18 23.85
CA ASN A 264 -8.07 4.45 23.98
C ASN A 264 -7.35 3.56 25.02
N ARG A 265 -7.75 2.29 25.15
CA ARG A 265 -7.14 1.28 26.06
C ARG A 265 -6.13 0.41 25.31
N LEU A 266 -4.97 0.96 25.02
CA LEU A 266 -4.00 0.36 24.08
C LEU A 266 -2.91 -0.48 24.74
N GLU A 267 -2.97 -0.71 26.05
CA GLU A 267 -1.97 -1.47 26.79
C GLU A 267 -1.81 -2.91 26.28
N GLY A 268 -2.92 -3.53 25.86
CA GLY A 268 -2.93 -4.85 25.23
C GLY A 268 -2.54 -4.87 23.74
N TRP A 269 -2.30 -3.70 23.14
CA TRP A 269 -2.03 -3.54 21.71
C TRP A 269 -0.73 -2.74 21.48
N PRO A 270 0.46 -3.33 21.73
CA PRO A 270 1.74 -2.62 21.64
C PRO A 270 1.97 -1.93 20.29
N THR A 271 1.57 -2.58 19.19
CA THR A 271 1.63 -1.98 17.85
C THR A 271 0.76 -0.74 17.73
N CYS A 272 -0.38 -0.66 18.42
CA CYS A 272 -1.23 0.52 18.37
C CYS A 272 -0.76 1.62 19.33
N LYS A 273 -0.27 1.24 20.51
CA LYS A 273 0.07 2.16 21.61
C LYS A 273 0.98 3.31 21.16
N ASP A 274 2.07 2.98 20.48
CA ASP A 274 3.10 3.95 20.08
C ASP A 274 3.07 4.32 18.58
N CYS A 275 2.02 3.91 17.87
CA CYS A 275 1.88 4.15 16.43
C CYS A 275 1.35 5.56 16.13
N GLY A 276 1.80 6.15 15.01
CA GLY A 276 1.30 7.44 14.48
C GLY A 276 0.25 7.32 13.37
N ILE A 277 0.00 6.12 12.83
CA ILE A 277 -0.90 5.89 11.68
C ILE A 277 -2.36 6.26 11.97
N TRP A 278 -2.80 6.23 13.23
CA TRP A 278 -4.15 6.68 13.59
C TRP A 278 -4.42 8.14 13.18
N MET A 279 -3.37 8.96 13.06
CA MET A 279 -3.49 10.34 12.60
C MET A 279 -3.76 10.45 11.09
N ALA A 280 -3.48 9.41 10.31
CA ALA A 280 -3.67 9.37 8.85
C ALA A 280 -5.13 9.50 8.41
N HIS A 281 -6.06 9.28 9.34
CA HIS A 281 -7.49 9.44 9.07
C HIS A 281 -7.93 10.91 9.06
N ALA A 282 -7.07 11.85 9.50
CA ALA A 282 -7.28 13.28 9.29
C ALA A 282 -6.81 13.65 7.88
N THR A 283 -7.74 14.10 7.04
CA THR A 283 -7.49 14.39 5.62
C THR A 283 -8.01 15.78 5.26
N SER A 284 -7.24 16.55 4.52
CA SER A 284 -7.71 17.73 3.80
C SER A 284 -7.78 17.44 2.30
N SER A 285 -8.64 18.14 1.58
CA SER A 285 -8.68 18.07 0.12
C SER A 285 -8.98 19.43 -0.47
N GLU A 286 -8.25 19.77 -1.51
CA GLU A 286 -8.44 20.97 -2.32
C GLU A 286 -8.52 20.58 -3.80
N VAL A 287 -9.24 21.38 -4.58
CA VAL A 287 -9.35 21.19 -6.03
C VAL A 287 -8.93 22.49 -6.68
N ASP A 288 -7.93 22.42 -7.55
CA ASP A 288 -7.45 23.55 -8.35
C ASP A 288 -7.19 23.10 -9.78
N ASN A 289 -7.72 23.85 -10.75
CA ASN A 289 -7.50 23.64 -12.19
C ASN A 289 -7.66 22.17 -12.68
N GLY A 290 -8.70 21.46 -12.20
CA GLY A 290 -8.96 20.07 -12.59
C GLY A 290 -8.05 19.04 -11.91
N VAL A 291 -7.28 19.46 -10.90
CA VAL A 291 -6.45 18.58 -10.08
C VAL A 291 -6.95 18.60 -8.65
N ARG A 292 -7.20 17.43 -8.08
CA ARG A 292 -7.48 17.26 -6.65
C ARG A 292 -6.21 16.92 -5.91
N ILE A 293 -5.93 17.67 -4.84
CA ILE A 293 -4.85 17.38 -3.90
C ILE A 293 -5.49 16.91 -2.60
N THR A 294 -5.22 15.67 -2.20
CA THR A 294 -5.68 15.08 -0.95
C THR A 294 -4.49 14.79 -0.05
N THR A 295 -4.47 15.42 1.12
CA THR A 295 -3.33 15.37 2.03
C THR A 295 -3.74 14.80 3.37
N ASN A 296 -2.97 13.83 3.86
CA ASN A 296 -3.06 13.30 5.21
C ASN A 296 -1.65 13.13 5.81
N MET A 297 -1.54 12.42 6.94
CA MET A 297 -0.25 12.18 7.59
C MET A 297 0.75 11.37 6.78
N ILE A 298 0.26 10.45 5.97
CA ILE A 298 1.09 9.48 5.24
C ILE A 298 1.35 9.99 3.83
N THR A 299 0.32 10.53 3.18
CA THR A 299 0.33 10.79 1.75
C THR A 299 -0.16 12.19 1.41
N GLU A 300 0.43 12.74 0.35
CA GLU A 300 -0.16 13.77 -0.50
C GLU A 300 -0.45 13.11 -1.86
N ILE A 301 -1.72 13.00 -2.22
CA ILE A 301 -2.18 12.41 -3.48
C ILE A 301 -2.64 13.55 -4.37
N ILE A 302 -2.01 13.67 -5.53
CA ILE A 302 -2.33 14.68 -6.54
C ILE A 302 -2.96 13.93 -7.71
N GLN A 303 -4.27 14.04 -7.88
CA GLN A 303 -5.04 13.28 -8.85
C GLN A 303 -5.64 14.22 -9.90
N VAL A 304 -5.55 13.82 -11.17
CA VAL A 304 -6.24 14.50 -12.27
C VAL A 304 -7.70 14.09 -12.23
N GLU A 305 -8.61 15.07 -12.17
CA GLU A 305 -10.05 14.79 -12.23
C GLU A 305 -10.43 14.31 -13.64
N PRO A 306 -11.28 13.28 -13.76
CA PRO A 306 -11.87 12.92 -15.04
C PRO A 306 -12.59 14.14 -15.64
N THR A 307 -12.39 14.39 -16.93
CA THR A 307 -13.13 15.41 -17.69
C THR A 307 -14.51 14.92 -18.10
#